data_AF-A0A9D8B6P3-F1
#
_entry.id   AF-A0A9D8B6P3-F1
#
_cell.length_a   1.000
_cell.length_b   1.000
_cell.length_c   1.000
_cell.angle_alpha   90.00
_cell.angle_beta   90.00
_cell.angle_gamma   90.00
#
_symmetry.space_group_name_H-M   'P 1'
#
loop_
_entity.id
_entity.type
_entity.pdbx_description
1 polymer ?
#
loop_
_entity_poly.entity_id
_entity_poly.type
_entity_poly.pdbx_seq_one_letter_code
_entity_poly.pdbx_strand_id
1 'polypeptide(L)' 'MGVDVLKFQIETEQEDDGRWIAEVIGMPGVLAYGKTIEDAVARVQSLALRVIADRIEHDEARPALLNISWVHL' A
#
# COMPACT_ATOMS: atom_id res chain seq x y z
N MET A 1 19.09 -0.83 18.63
CA MET A 1 18.53 -1.55 17.47
C MET A 1 17.76 -0.53 16.66
N GLY A 2 18.15 -0.27 15.41
CA GLY A 2 17.37 0.58 14.51
C GLY A 2 16.11 -0.17 14.11
N VAL A 3 14.95 0.48 14.18
CA VAL A 3 13.74 -0.04 13.53
C VAL A 3 13.86 0.29 12.05
N ASP A 4 13.74 -0.72 11.19
CA ASP A 4 13.66 -0.47 9.76
C ASP A 4 12.27 0.07 9.45
N VAL A 5 12.22 1.32 8.97
CA VAL A 5 10.97 1.98 8.59
C VAL A 5 10.68 1.65 7.14
N LEU A 6 9.64 0.86 6.89
CA LEU A 6 9.10 0.68 5.55
C LEU A 6 8.24 1.90 5.19
N LYS A 7 8.64 2.60 4.14
CA LYS A 7 7.91 3.72 3.57
C LYS A 7 7.30 3.30 2.25
N PHE A 8 6.00 3.48 2.12
CA PHE A 8 5.27 3.21 0.88
C PHE A 8 4.73 4.52 0.31
N GLN A 9 4.96 4.73 -0.98
CA GLN A 9 4.41 5.86 -1.72
C GLN A 9 3.12 5.42 -2.39
N ILE A 10 2.07 6.23 -2.23
CA ILE A 10 0.79 6.02 -2.87
C ILE A 10 0.62 7.10 -3.93
N GLU A 11 0.40 6.69 -5.17
CA GLU A 11 -0.08 7.56 -6.23
C GLU A 11 -1.59 7.35 -6.41
N THR A 12 -2.31 8.43 -6.71
CA THR A 12 -3.75 8.40 -6.94
C THR A 12 -4.10 9.11 -8.23
N GLU A 13 -5.06 8.58 -8.95
CA GLU A 13 -5.59 9.16 -10.18
C GLU A 13 -7.12 9.05 -10.17
N GLN A 14 -7.80 10.01 -10.80
CA GLN A 14 -9.24 9.93 -11.05
C GLN A 14 -9.48 9.53 -12.50
N GLU A 15 -10.23 8.45 -12.68
CA GLU A 15 -10.63 7.90 -13.97
C GLU A 15 -11.68 8.79 -14.65
N ASP A 16 -11.84 8.64 -15.96
CA ASP A 16 -12.84 9.36 -16.76
C ASP A 16 -14.29 9.14 -16.29
N ASP A 17 -14.55 7.99 -15.64
CA ASP A 17 -15.86 7.66 -15.06
C ASP A 17 -16.07 8.21 -13.64
N GLY A 18 -15.11 8.95 -13.13
CA GLY A 18 -15.13 9.59 -11.82
C GLY A 18 -14.68 8.71 -10.66
N ARG A 19 -14.38 7.42 -10.87
CA ARG A 19 -13.78 6.56 -9.85
C ARG A 19 -12.33 6.98 -9.57
N TRP A 20 -11.88 6.73 -8.35
CA TRP A 20 -10.48 6.92 -7.96
C TRP A 20 -9.76 5.59 -8.01
N ILE A 21 -8.52 5.61 -8.50
CA ILE A 21 -7.55 4.53 -8.38
C ILE A 21 -6.42 5.00 -7.46
N ALA A 22 -5.94 4.10 -6.60
CA ALA A 22 -4.74 4.29 -5.80
C ALA A 22 -3.80 3.11 -6.00
N GLU A 23 -2.51 3.37 -6.20
CA GLU A 23 -1.46 2.37 -6.42
C GLU A 23 -0.32 2.59 -5.42
N VAL A 24 0.24 1.50 -4.87
CA VAL A 24 1.47 1.57 -4.09
C VAL A 24 2.68 1.37 -5.01
N ILE A 25 3.47 2.43 -5.14
CA ILE A 25 4.68 2.42 -5.96
C ILE A 25 5.69 1.41 -5.41
N GLY A 26 6.22 0.58 -6.32
CA GLY A 26 7.18 -0.47 -5.99
C GLY A 26 6.55 -1.77 -5.48
N MET A 27 5.21 -1.89 -5.46
CA MET A 27 4.52 -3.15 -5.17
C MET A 27 3.58 -3.55 -6.30
N PRO A 28 4.08 -4.34 -7.29
CA PRO A 28 3.29 -4.77 -8.44
C PRO A 28 1.98 -5.45 -8.01
N GLY A 29 0.86 -5.01 -8.59
CA GLY A 29 -0.47 -5.55 -8.31
C GLY A 29 -1.14 -5.00 -7.04
N VAL A 30 -0.48 -4.10 -6.31
CA VAL A 30 -1.08 -3.41 -5.15
C VAL A 30 -1.73 -2.11 -5.60
N LEU A 31 -2.91 -2.24 -6.17
CA LEU A 31 -3.77 -1.15 -6.61
C LEU A 31 -5.21 -1.39 -6.19
N ALA A 32 -5.97 -0.32 -5.96
CA ALA A 32 -7.37 -0.43 -5.59
C ALA A 32 -8.20 0.75 -6.11
N TYR A 33 -9.44 0.44 -6.49
CA TYR A 33 -10.44 1.44 -6.86
C TYR A 33 -11.30 1.85 -5.66
N GLY A 34 -11.70 3.12 -5.63
CA GLY A 34 -12.62 3.68 -4.66
C GLY A 34 -13.59 4.69 -5.28
N LYS A 35 -14.69 4.96 -4.58
CA LYS A 35 -15.64 6.02 -5.00
C LYS A 35 -15.14 7.43 -4.67
N THR A 36 -14.24 7.54 -3.70
CA THR A 36 -13.53 8.76 -3.32
C THR A 36 -12.03 8.45 -3.20
N ILE A 37 -11.20 9.50 -3.16
CA ILE A 37 -9.75 9.33 -2.95
C ILE A 37 -9.46 8.62 -1.62
N GLU A 38 -10.17 8.93 -0.54
CA GLU A 38 -9.99 8.30 0.76
C GLU A 38 -10.37 6.81 0.74
N ASP A 39 -11.44 6.45 0.02
CA ASP A 39 -11.86 5.05 -0.16
C ASP A 39 -10.81 4.25 -0.96
N ALA A 40 -10.26 4.83 -2.04
CA ALA A 40 -9.21 4.20 -2.82
C ALA A 40 -7.93 3.99 -2.00
N VAL A 41 -7.49 5.03 -1.27
CA VAL A 41 -6.32 4.99 -0.38
C VAL A 41 -6.49 3.95 0.73
N ALA A 42 -7.63 3.94 1.42
CA ALA A 42 -7.86 2.97 2.50
C ALA A 42 -7.81 1.52 1.99
N ARG A 43 -8.35 1.27 0.79
CA ARG A 43 -8.31 -0.06 0.16
C ARG A 43 -6.90 -0.47 -0.24
N VAL A 44 -6.12 0.44 -0.83
CA VAL A 44 -4.75 0.12 -1.25
C VAL A 44 -3.84 -0.12 -0.05
N GLN A 45 -4.02 0.64 1.03
CA GLN A 45 -3.31 0.41 2.30
C GLN A 45 -3.66 -0.96 2.90
N SER A 46 -4.94 -1.35 2.90
CA SER A 46 -5.35 -2.68 3.38
C SER A 46 -4.75 -3.80 2.52
N LEU A 47 -4.72 -3.65 1.20
CA LEU A 47 -4.12 -4.61 0.29
C LEU A 47 -2.61 -4.73 0.50
N ALA A 48 -1.91 -3.60 0.63
CA ALA A 48 -0.50 -3.55 0.93
C ALA A 48 -0.14 -4.29 2.22
N LEU A 49 -0.90 -4.08 3.30
CA LEU A 49 -0.70 -4.79 4.56
C LEU A 49 -0.90 -6.30 4.43
N ARG A 50 -1.86 -6.74 3.60
CA ARG A 50 -2.06 -8.17 3.31
C ARG A 50 -0.89 -8.78 2.55
N VAL A 51 -0.36 -8.08 1.55
CA VAL A 51 0.83 -8.52 0.81
C VAL A 51 2.05 -8.63 1.72
N ILE A 52 2.22 -7.69 2.66
CA ILE A 52 3.30 -7.75 3.65
C ILE A 52 3.12 -8.96 4.57
N ALA A 53 1.90 -9.19 5.06
CA ALA A 53 1.60 -10.35 5.90
C ALA A 53 1.90 -11.67 5.17
N ASP A 54 1.43 -11.82 3.93
CA ASP A 54 1.66 -13.01 3.10
C ASP A 54 3.16 -13.29 2.87
N ARG A 55 3.95 -12.24 2.59
CA ARG A 55 5.41 -12.37 2.46
C ARG A 55 6.11 -12.79 3.75
N ILE A 56 5.62 -12.34 4.91
CA ILE A 56 6.15 -12.77 6.21
C ILE A 56 5.81 -14.24 6.46
N GLU A 57 4.58 -14.65 6.15
CA GLU A 57 4.11 -16.04 6.32
C GLU A 57 4.90 -17.04 5.46
N HIS A 58 5.39 -16.61 4.30
CA HIS A 58 6.15 -17.45 3.36
C HIS A 58 7.68 -17.24 3.43
N ASP A 59 8.21 -16.63 4.51
CA ASP A 59 9.64 -16.33 4.70
C ASP A 59 10.29 -15.45 3.60
N GLU A 60 9.48 -14.77 2.77
CA GLU A 60 9.92 -13.83 1.73
C GLU A 60 10.27 -12.45 2.31
N ALA A 61 9.85 -12.18 3.55
CA ALA A 61 10.22 -11.00 4.33
C ALA A 61 10.64 -11.41 5.75
N ARG A 62 11.82 -10.98 6.19
CA ARG A 62 12.24 -11.21 7.58
C ARG A 62 11.34 -10.42 8.55
N PRO A 63 10.94 -11.00 9.69
CA PRO A 63 10.27 -10.26 10.75
C PRO A 63 11.26 -9.31 11.43
N ALA A 64 11.53 -8.17 10.80
CA ALA A 64 12.08 -7.00 11.47
C ALA A 64 10.94 -6.29 12.22
N LEU A 65 11.24 -5.48 13.23
CA LEU A 65 10.26 -4.58 13.82
C LEU A 65 9.83 -3.58 12.74
N LEU A 66 8.73 -3.87 12.05
CA LEU A 66 8.23 -3.07 10.93
C LEU A 66 7.58 -1.80 11.47
N ASN A 67 8.18 -0.66 11.19
CA ASN A 67 7.50 0.63 11.31
C ASN A 67 6.98 1.03 9.93
N ILE A 68 5.66 1.02 9.72
CA ILE A 68 5.03 1.29 8.42
C ILE A 68 4.53 2.74 8.38
N SER A 69 4.88 3.47 7.33
CA SER A 69 4.34 4.81 7.07
C SER A 69 3.97 5.00 5.60
N TRP A 70 2.94 5.82 5.36
CA TRP A 70 2.40 6.12 4.04
C TRP A 70 2.76 7.55 3.64
N VAL A 71 3.17 7.74 2.39
CA VAL A 71 3.38 9.06 1.77
C VAL A 71 2.38 9.18 0.63
N HIS A 72 1.59 10.25 0.64
CA HIS A 72 0.66 10.59 -0.44
C HIS A 72 1.32 11.64 -1.33
N LEU A 73 1.31 11.42 -2.63
CA LEU A 73 1.87 12.32 -3.65
C LEU A 73 0.79 13.15 -4.33
#